data_AF-A0A929AYT0-F1
#
_entry.id   AF-A0A929AYT0-F1
#
_cell.length_a   1.000
_cell.length_b   1.000
_cell.length_c   1.000
_cell.angle_alpha   90.00
_cell.angle_beta   90.00
_cell.angle_gamma   90.00
#
_symmetry.space_group_name_H-M   'P 1'
#
loop_
_entity.id
_entity.type
_entity.pdbx_description
1 polymer ?
#
loop_
_entity_poly.entity_id
_entity_poly.type
_entity_poly.pdbx_seq_one_letter_code
_entity_poly.pdbx_strand_id
1 'polypeptide(L)'
;MSATKETIGVMLKVFAIASLFWLAYQLTQGILQILLAPENIPNVFYVGFAGNLLPYLLFFWCIQRVQAERAAIAATLEPVVAGVLAWVWFFGQTLNLMQIVGGFLIVVAITWMQFQTAKETQS
;
A
#
# COMPACT_ATOMS: atom_id res chain seq x y z
N MET A 1 21.36 -14.33 9.38
CA MET A 1 20.11 -15.02 9.82
C MET A 1 19.51 -14.47 11.12
N SER A 2 20.21 -13.60 11.88
CA SER A 2 19.66 -12.92 13.08
C SER A 2 18.76 -11.73 12.72
N ALA A 3 19.19 -10.86 11.79
CA ALA A 3 18.45 -9.66 11.40
C ALA A 3 17.03 -9.95 10.87
N THR A 4 16.86 -10.99 10.06
CA THR A 4 15.55 -11.40 9.52
C THR A 4 14.55 -11.78 10.62
N LYS A 5 15.02 -12.45 11.69
CA LYS A 5 14.15 -12.86 12.80
C LYS A 5 13.71 -11.66 13.62
N GLU A 6 14.57 -10.66 13.82
CA GLU A 6 14.22 -9.40 14.48
C GLU A 6 13.20 -8.59 13.68
N THR A 7 13.40 -8.43 12.37
CA THR A 7 12.47 -7.68 11.51
C THR A 7 11.07 -8.31 11.48
N ILE A 8 10.99 -9.64 11.35
CA ILE A 8 9.71 -10.36 11.39
C ILE A 8 9.04 -10.20 12.76
N GLY A 9 9.80 -10.27 13.85
CA GLY A 9 9.28 -10.07 15.20
C GLY A 9 8.70 -8.67 15.42
N VAL A 10 9.33 -7.63 14.87
CA VAL A 10 8.82 -6.26 14.94
C VAL A 10 7.52 -6.12 14.14
N MET A 11 7.45 -6.67 12.92
CA MET A 11 6.22 -6.63 12.12
C MET A 11 5.05 -7.29 12.85
N LEU A 12 5.25 -8.49 13.39
CA LEU A 12 4.20 -9.21 14.12
C LEU A 12 3.67 -8.39 15.30
N LYS A 13 4.55 -7.71 16.04
CA LYS A 13 4.15 -6.81 17.13
C LYS A 13 3.36 -5.60 16.63
N VAL A 14 3.82 -4.95 15.55
CA VAL A 14 3.14 -3.79 14.97
C VAL A 14 1.75 -4.18 14.47
N PHE A 15 1.63 -5.30 13.74
CA PHE A 15 0.34 -5.83 13.30
C PHE A 15 -0.56 -6.22 14.46
N ALA A 16 -0.03 -6.83 15.52
CA ALA A 16 -0.82 -7.19 16.70
C ALA A 16 -1.36 -5.94 17.41
N ILE A 17 -0.52 -4.92 17.64
CA ILE A 17 -0.93 -3.67 18.28
C ILE A 17 -1.96 -2.93 17.42
N ALA A 18 -1.72 -2.82 16.11
CA ALA A 18 -2.65 -2.18 15.18
C ALA A 18 -4.00 -2.92 15.13
N SER A 19 -3.97 -4.26 15.10
CA SER A 19 -5.18 -5.08 15.10
C SER A 19 -5.97 -4.94 16.40
N LEU A 20 -5.30 -4.92 17.56
CA LEU A 20 -5.93 -4.70 18.85
C LEU A 20 -6.59 -3.33 18.94
N PHE A 21 -5.89 -2.28 18.48
CA PHE A 21 -6.43 -0.93 18.41
C PHE A 21 -7.67 -0.87 17.51
N TRP A 22 -7.60 -1.47 16.33
CA TRP A 22 -8.70 -1.47 15.36
C TRP A 22 -9.91 -2.30 15.84
N LEU A 23 -9.68 -3.42 16.52
CA LEU A 23 -10.74 -4.21 17.15
C LEU A 23 -11.41 -3.44 18.30
N ALA A 24 -10.63 -2.74 19.13
CA ALA A 24 -11.18 -1.89 20.18
C ALA A 24 -12.05 -0.77 19.60
N TYR A 25 -11.61 -0.14 18.50
CA TYR A 25 -12.40 0.86 17.79
C TYR A 25 -13.68 0.27 17.20
N GLN A 26 -13.62 -0.89 16.54
CA GLN A 26 -14.81 -1.56 15.98
C GLN A 26 -15.80 -1.99 17.05
N LEU A 27 -15.34 -2.32 18.26
CA LEU A 27 -16.21 -2.64 19.40
C LEU A 27 -17.10 -1.45 19.76
N THR A 28 -16.57 -0.22 19.68
CA THR A 28 -17.36 1.00 19.93
C THR A 28 -18.40 1.29 18.85
N GLN A 29 -18.17 0.80 17.63
CA GLN A 29 -19.04 1.03 16.47
C GLN A 29 -20.07 -0.10 16.25
N GLY A 30 -19.99 -1.21 16.99
CA GLY A 30 -20.91 -2.36 16.85
C GLY A 30 -20.74 -3.17 15.56
N ILE A 31 -19.74 -2.87 14.73
CA ILE A 31 -19.54 -3.46 13.39
C ILE A 31 -19.01 -4.91 13.46
N LEU A 32 -18.49 -5.32 14.62
CA LEU A 32 -17.88 -6.64 14.82
C LEU A 32 -18.83 -7.80 14.46
N GLN A 33 -20.11 -7.67 14.78
CA GLN A 33 -21.11 -8.70 14.52
C GLN A 33 -21.41 -8.86 13.02
N ILE A 34 -21.30 -7.77 12.25
CA ILE A 34 -21.50 -7.78 10.80
C ILE A 34 -20.29 -8.43 10.12
N LEU A 35 -19.08 -8.12 10.55
CA LEU A 35 -17.85 -8.66 9.95
C LEU A 35 -17.62 -10.13 10.28
N LEU A 36 -18.02 -10.58 11.48
CA LEU A 36 -17.91 -11.99 11.90
C LEU A 36 -19.07 -12.87 11.42
N ALA A 37 -20.04 -12.31 10.68
CA ALA A 37 -21.06 -13.11 10.03
C ALA A 37 -20.41 -14.11 9.06
N PRO A 38 -20.84 -15.38 9.01
CA PRO A 38 -20.21 -16.42 8.18
C PRO A 38 -20.07 -16.04 6.70
N GLU A 39 -21.01 -15.23 6.20
CA GLU A 39 -21.06 -14.73 4.83
C GLU A 39 -19.93 -13.71 4.54
N ASN A 40 -19.47 -12.97 5.55
CA ASN A 40 -18.48 -11.92 5.40
C ASN A 40 -17.05 -12.38 5.70
N ILE A 41 -16.87 -13.53 6.36
CA ILE A 41 -15.55 -14.10 6.66
C ILE A 41 -14.65 -14.19 5.42
N PRO A 42 -15.10 -14.68 4.25
CA PRO A 42 -14.26 -14.72 3.05
C PRO A 42 -13.82 -13.34 2.58
N ASN A 43 -14.72 -12.34 2.63
CA ASN A 43 -14.42 -10.96 2.22
C ASN A 43 -13.44 -10.30 3.17
N VAL A 44 -13.62 -10.49 4.49
CA VAL A 44 -12.71 -9.99 5.51
C VAL A 44 -11.32 -10.62 5.36
N PHE A 45 -11.26 -11.92 5.10
CA PHE A 45 -10.01 -12.61 4.84
C PHE A 45 -9.34 -12.10 3.55
N TYR A 46 -10.10 -11.93 2.48
CA TYR A 46 -9.59 -11.40 1.22
C TYR A 46 -8.99 -10.00 1.39
N VAL A 47 -9.70 -9.07 2.03
CA VAL A 47 -9.20 -7.72 2.26
C VAL A 47 -8.00 -7.71 3.22
N GLY A 48 -8.05 -8.47 4.31
CA GLY A 48 -6.95 -8.56 5.27
C GLY A 48 -5.70 -9.23 4.72
N PHE A 49 -5.85 -10.25 3.87
CA PHE A 49 -4.72 -10.96 3.27
C PHE A 49 -4.23 -10.27 2.00
N ALA A 50 -5.08 -10.14 0.98
CA ALA A 50 -4.69 -9.63 -0.33
C ALA A 50 -4.54 -8.09 -0.33
N GLY A 51 -5.35 -7.38 0.44
CA GLY A 51 -5.29 -5.91 0.53
C GLY A 51 -4.28 -5.38 1.54
N ASN A 52 -3.76 -6.21 2.44
CA ASN A 52 -2.90 -5.75 3.53
C ASN A 52 -1.64 -6.62 3.70
N LEU A 53 -1.77 -7.86 4.18
CA LEU A 53 -0.61 -8.70 4.50
C LEU A 53 0.32 -8.95 3.29
N LEU A 54 -0.26 -9.32 2.14
CA LEU A 54 0.49 -9.61 0.92
C LEU A 54 1.25 -8.38 0.38
N PRO A 55 0.63 -7.19 0.22
CA PRO A 55 1.33 -5.95 -0.11
C PRO A 55 2.50 -5.64 0.83
N TYR A 56 2.33 -5.77 2.14
CA TYR A 56 3.41 -5.53 3.09
C TYR A 56 4.56 -6.53 2.92
N LEU A 57 4.26 -7.82 2.73
CA LEU A 57 5.30 -8.83 2.48
C LEU A 57 6.08 -8.52 1.20
N LEU A 58 5.38 -8.14 0.12
CA LEU A 58 6.00 -7.72 -1.15
C LEU A 58 6.84 -6.45 -0.97
N PHE A 59 6.35 -5.48 -0.20
CA PHE A 59 7.10 -4.27 0.12
C PHE A 59 8.40 -4.59 0.85
N PHE A 60 8.34 -5.40 1.91
CA PHE A 60 9.54 -5.81 2.65
C PHE A 60 10.52 -6.62 1.80
N TRP A 61 10.00 -7.45 0.88
CA TRP A 61 10.80 -8.18 -0.09
C TRP A 61 11.46 -7.25 -1.12
N CYS A 62 10.75 -6.18 -1.52
CA CYS A 62 11.21 -5.16 -2.47
C CYS A 62 12.34 -4.31 -1.88
N ILE A 63 12.17 -3.76 -0.68
CA ILE A 63 13.18 -2.89 -0.05
C ILE A 63 14.51 -3.61 0.23
N GLN A 64 14.51 -4.94 0.33
CA GLN A 64 15.73 -5.74 0.47
C GLN A 64 16.50 -5.92 -0.85
N ARG A 65 15.88 -5.65 -2.00
CA ARG A 65 16.45 -5.85 -3.33
C ARG A 65 16.58 -4.59 -4.17
N VAL A 66 15.80 -3.57 -3.86
CA VAL A 66 15.68 -2.35 -4.67
C VAL A 66 16.37 -1.20 -3.95
N GLN A 67 17.21 -0.46 -4.67
CA GLN A 67 17.87 0.74 -4.18
C GLN A 67 16.81 1.77 -3.74
N ALA A 68 17.01 2.42 -2.59
CA ALA A 68 16.00 3.26 -1.92
C ALA A 68 15.32 4.28 -2.86
N GLU A 69 16.08 4.80 -3.81
CA GLU A 69 15.62 5.77 -4.80
C GLU A 69 14.57 5.20 -5.77
N ARG A 70 14.76 3.96 -6.24
CA ARG A 70 13.78 3.27 -7.08
C ARG A 70 12.52 2.88 -6.30
N ALA A 71 12.66 2.55 -5.03
CA ALA A 71 11.53 2.27 -4.15
C ALA A 71 10.67 3.52 -3.90
N ALA A 72 11.29 4.70 -3.74
CA ALA A 72 10.59 5.97 -3.58
C ALA A 72 9.78 6.37 -4.83
N ILE A 73 10.31 6.10 -6.03
CA ILE A 73 9.57 6.27 -7.28
C ILE A 73 8.33 5.36 -7.32
N ALA A 74 8.49 4.09 -6.98
CA ALA A 74 7.40 3.14 -6.99
C ALA A 74 6.28 3.55 -6.00
N ALA A 75 6.65 3.99 -4.80
CA ALA A 75 5.71 4.48 -3.79
C ALA A 75 4.94 5.74 -4.24
N THR A 76 5.57 6.62 -5.02
CA THR A 76 4.90 7.83 -5.54
C THR A 76 4.05 7.56 -6.78
N LEU A 77 4.37 6.53 -7.57
CA LEU A 77 3.52 6.08 -8.67
C LEU A 77 2.32 5.26 -8.22
N GLU A 78 2.38 4.64 -7.03
CA GLU A 78 1.32 3.80 -6.47
C GLU A 78 -0.09 4.40 -6.61
N PRO A 79 -0.38 5.65 -6.19
CA PRO A 79 -1.72 6.22 -6.34
C PRO A 79 -2.18 6.38 -7.81
N VAL A 80 -1.23 6.64 -8.72
CA VAL A 80 -1.54 6.76 -10.16
C VAL A 80 -1.89 5.39 -10.73
N VAL A 81 -1.08 4.36 -10.43
CA VAL A 81 -1.31 2.99 -10.87
C VAL A 81 -2.61 2.45 -10.26
N ALA A 82 -2.85 2.69 -8.97
CA ALA A 82 -4.09 2.32 -8.30
C ALA A 82 -5.31 2.98 -8.95
N GLY A 83 -5.23 4.27 -9.28
CA GLY A 83 -6.30 4.98 -9.99
C GLY A 83 -6.58 4.42 -11.39
N VAL A 84 -5.54 4.09 -12.15
CA VAL A 84 -5.68 3.47 -13.48
C VAL A 84 -6.26 2.06 -13.38
N LEU A 85 -5.77 1.24 -12.45
CA LEU A 85 -6.29 -0.11 -12.21
C LEU A 85 -7.74 -0.07 -11.74
N ALA A 86 -8.09 0.89 -10.89
CA ALA A 86 -9.47 1.13 -10.48
C ALA A 86 -10.35 1.44 -11.70
N TRP A 87 -9.93 2.38 -12.56
CA TRP A 87 -10.66 2.75 -13.77
C TRP A 87 -10.83 1.60 -14.77
N VAL A 88 -9.78 0.79 -14.99
CA VAL A 88 -9.78 -0.29 -15.97
C VAL A 88 -10.51 -1.53 -15.47
N TRP A 89 -10.32 -1.90 -14.20
CA TRP A 89 -10.76 -3.19 -13.65
C TRP A 89 -12.08 -3.12 -12.89
N PHE A 90 -12.42 -1.96 -12.30
CA PHE A 90 -13.70 -1.75 -11.62
C PHE A 90 -14.65 -1.06 -12.58
N PHE A 91 -15.38 -1.89 -13.34
CA PHE A 91 -16.39 -1.48 -14.31
C PHE A 91 -17.36 -0.45 -13.69
N GLY A 92 -17.21 0.83 -14.03
CA GLY A 92 -18.10 1.92 -13.59
C GLY A 92 -17.44 3.07 -12.81
N GLN A 93 -16.18 2.96 -12.37
CA GLN A 93 -15.50 4.09 -11.73
C GLN A 93 -14.86 5.01 -12.76
N THR A 94 -15.52 6.11 -13.13
CA THR A 94 -14.94 7.13 -14.03
C THR A 94 -13.92 8.01 -13.31
N LEU A 95 -12.77 8.25 -13.92
CA LEU A 95 -11.80 9.21 -13.41
C LEU A 95 -12.34 10.64 -13.56
N ASN A 96 -12.43 11.35 -12.45
CA ASN A 96 -12.77 12.79 -12.44
C ASN A 96 -11.60 13.58 -13.06
N LEU A 97 -11.90 14.72 -13.71
CA LEU A 97 -10.91 15.64 -14.24
C LEU A 97 -9.82 16.02 -13.21
N MET A 98 -10.19 16.20 -11.94
CA MET A 98 -9.23 16.46 -10.86
C MET A 98 -8.27 15.29 -10.61
N GLN A 99 -8.75 14.05 -10.70
CA GLN A 99 -7.90 12.85 -10.55
C GLN A 99 -6.94 12.70 -11.71
N ILE A 100 -7.38 13.05 -12.93
CA ILE A 100 -6.53 13.04 -14.13
C ILE A 100 -5.42 14.09 -14.00
N VAL A 101 -5.78 15.33 -13.62
CA VAL A 101 -4.80 16.41 -13.42
C VAL A 101 -3.82 16.07 -12.29
N GLY A 102 -4.32 15.55 -11.17
CA GLY A 102 -3.46 15.09 -10.06
C GLY A 102 -2.50 13.98 -10.48
N GLY A 103 -3.01 12.96 -11.19
CA GLY A 103 -2.18 11.86 -11.70
C GLY A 103 -1.11 12.34 -12.67
N PHE A 104 -1.45 13.28 -13.57
CA PHE A 104 -0.49 13.90 -14.49
C PHE A 104 0.61 14.67 -13.75
N LEU A 105 0.24 15.47 -12.74
CA LEU A 105 1.20 16.23 -11.93
C LEU A 105 2.19 15.30 -11.20
N ILE A 106 1.72 14.17 -10.68
CA ILE A 106 2.58 13.17 -10.03
C ILE A 106 3.62 12.63 -11.03
N VAL A 107 3.19 12.22 -12.23
CA VAL A 107 4.09 11.70 -13.27
C VAL A 107 5.14 12.73 -13.68
N VAL A 108 4.73 13.99 -13.85
CA VAL A 108 5.66 15.10 -14.18
C VAL A 108 6.69 15.30 -13.07
N ALA A 109 6.25 15.36 -11.81
CA ALA A 109 7.13 15.56 -10.66
C ALA A 109 8.15 14.42 -10.53
N ILE A 110 7.71 13.17 -10.69
CA ILE A 110 8.57 11.99 -10.63
C ILE A 110 9.62 12.03 -11.74
N THR A 111 9.19 12.31 -12.97
CA THR A 111 10.08 12.41 -14.13
C THR A 111 11.12 13.50 -13.91
N TRP A 112 10.71 14.65 -13.38
CA TRP A 112 11.60 15.76 -13.04
C TRP A 112 12.61 15.41 -11.95
N MET A 113 12.19 14.71 -10.90
CA MET A 113 13.09 14.23 -9.83
C MET A 113 14.13 13.25 -10.37
N GLN A 114 13.74 12.33 -11.25
CA GLN A 114 14.68 11.38 -11.86
C GLN A 114 15.79 12.05 -12.66
N PHE A 115 15.47 13.12 -13.40
CA PHE A 115 16.47 13.88 -14.14
C PHE A 115 17.46 14.64 -13.24
N GLN A 116 17.08 14.99 -12.01
CA GLN A 116 17.98 15.65 -11.05
C GLN A 116 18.93 14.64 -10.39
N THR A 117 18.40 13.53 -9.87
CA THR A 117 19.20 12.42 -9.33
C THR A 117 20.26 11.94 -10.32
N ALA A 118 19.89 11.77 -11.59
CA ALA A 118 20.81 11.29 -12.63
C ALA A 118 21.97 12.25 -12.89
N LYS A 119 21.76 13.56 -12.70
CA LYS A 119 22.81 14.59 -12.84
C LYS A 119 23.74 14.64 -11.63
N GLU A 120 23.22 14.50 -10.41
CA GLU A 120 24.05 14.53 -9.19
C GLU A 120 24.99 13.33 -9.07
N THR A 121 24.60 12.17 -9.61
CA THR A 121 25.44 10.96 -9.58
C THR A 121 26.62 11.01 -10.58
N GLN A 122 26.66 12.00 -11.49
CA GLN A 122 27.71 12.17 -12.51
C GLN A 122 28.69 13.33 -12.21
N SER A 123 28.55 14.00 -11.06
CA SER A 123 29.40 15.08 -10.57
C SER A 123 30.33 14.57 -9.47
#